data_AF-A0A5C8F3Y7-F1
#
_entry.id   AF-A0A5C8F3Y7-F1
#
_cell.length_a   1.000
_cell.length_b   1.000
_cell.length_c   1.000
_cell.angle_alpha   90.00
_cell.angle_beta   90.00
_cell.angle_gamma   90.00
#
_symmetry.space_group_name_H-M   'P 1'
#
loop_
_entity.id
_entity.type
_entity.pdbx_description
1 polymer ?
#
loop_
_entity_poly.entity_id
_entity_poly.type
_entity_poly.pdbx_seq_one_letter_code
_entity_poly.pdbx_strand_id
1 'polypeptide(L)'
;MMFCSKCGTQLNEDAKFCNNCGASVGGGNAQQNTFQTNNTQSSQQFQSNNQGQTQNVKNFYIKIEGFKNGLKSKLNWVQSVSWAAPWVLCWPVSNMTDSDLLIGFLFILGIIAPIIITILNPKGIFIDLVNGVIISNKEAKFNYFKETVNISNIKEVKIEKYKIGWLHVSNPFDFLFATGQFDNISLIDDKGDKLLSTQIYKPNNAKSYIDALKNMCQILNRSDITFTVDNEIKKDLKYLKEDKKKEENS
;
A
#
# COMPACT_ATOMS: atom_id res chain seq x y z
N MET A 1 -1.39 -0.82 37.36
CA MET A 1 -1.70 -0.72 35.91
C MET A 1 -1.14 0.56 35.33
N MET A 2 -0.21 0.47 34.37
CA MET A 2 0.41 1.63 33.73
C MET A 2 0.09 1.67 32.23
N PHE A 3 0.07 2.85 31.62
CA PHE A 3 -0.19 3.00 30.19
C PHE A 3 0.98 3.71 29.51
N CYS A 4 1.26 3.34 28.27
CA CYS A 4 2.32 3.96 27.48
C CYS A 4 1.98 5.42 27.16
N SER A 5 2.87 6.34 27.52
CA SER A 5 2.73 7.78 27.24
C SER A 5 2.76 8.13 25.75
N LYS A 6 3.26 7.23 24.89
CA LYS A 6 3.36 7.44 23.44
C LYS A 6 2.16 6.90 22.65
N CYS A 7 1.58 5.78 23.06
CA CYS A 7 0.54 5.10 22.27
C CYS A 7 -0.70 4.67 23.07
N GLY A 8 -0.74 4.91 24.38
CA GLY A 8 -1.89 4.59 25.23
C GLY A 8 -2.11 3.10 25.50
N THR A 9 -1.21 2.22 25.07
CA THR A 9 -1.34 0.77 25.32
C THR A 9 -1.05 0.44 26.79
N GLN A 10 -1.83 -0.48 27.36
CA GLN A 10 -1.64 -0.97 28.72
C GLN A 10 -0.33 -1.75 28.82
N LEU A 11 0.47 -1.41 29.83
CA LEU A 11 1.78 -1.96 30.09
C LEU A 11 1.73 -2.88 31.31
N ASN A 12 2.50 -3.96 31.23
CA ASN A 12 2.75 -4.82 32.38
C ASN A 12 3.62 -4.07 33.40
N GLU A 13 3.48 -4.37 34.69
CA GLU A 13 4.05 -3.54 35.78
C GLU A 13 5.59 -3.56 35.80
N ASP A 14 6.21 -4.57 35.18
CA ASP A 14 7.66 -4.71 35.02
C ASP A 14 8.20 -4.38 33.61
N ALA A 15 7.36 -3.86 32.72
CA ALA A 15 7.75 -3.60 31.33
C ALA A 15 8.66 -2.37 31.22
N LYS A 16 9.95 -2.57 30.86
CA LYS A 16 10.92 -1.48 30.58
C LYS A 16 10.67 -0.77 29.23
N PHE A 17 9.93 -1.40 28.33
CA PHE A 17 9.59 -0.89 27.01
C PHE A 17 8.16 -1.27 26.64
N CYS A 18 7.50 -0.44 25.84
CA CYS A 18 6.15 -0.70 25.36
C CYS A 18 6.15 -1.82 24.34
N ASN A 19 5.36 -2.86 24.60
CA ASN A 19 5.17 -4.00 23.71
C ASN A 19 4.47 -3.67 22.38
N ASN A 20 3.82 -2.51 22.28
CA ASN A 20 3.12 -2.09 21.07
C ASN A 20 3.92 -1.09 20.22
N CYS A 21 4.56 -0.09 20.83
CA CYS A 21 5.29 0.95 20.10
C CYS A 21 6.80 0.98 20.33
N GLY A 22 7.33 0.15 21.23
CA GLY A 22 8.77 0.09 21.54
C GLY A 22 9.30 1.26 22.39
N ALA A 23 8.46 2.24 22.77
CA ALA A 23 8.89 3.36 23.60
C ALA A 23 9.36 2.91 24.98
N SER A 24 10.46 3.47 25.50
CA SER A 24 10.92 3.15 26.85
C SER A 24 9.93 3.63 27.90
N VAL A 25 9.77 2.80 28.92
CA VAL A 25 8.79 2.92 29.98
C VAL A 25 9.60 3.08 31.26
N GLY A 26 9.98 4.32 31.57
CA GLY A 26 10.83 4.60 32.74
C GLY A 26 11.81 5.75 32.57
N GLY A 27 11.46 6.80 31.83
CA GLY A 27 12.28 8.02 31.71
C GLY A 27 11.45 9.25 32.09
N GLY A 28 11.40 9.57 33.38
CA GLY A 28 11.04 10.92 33.82
C GLY A 28 12.05 11.93 33.25
N ASN A 29 11.55 13.06 32.78
CA ASN A 29 12.26 14.16 32.12
C ASN A 29 13.72 14.38 32.57
N ALA A 30 14.64 14.39 31.61
CA ALA A 30 15.77 15.32 31.61
C ALA A 30 15.95 15.90 30.20
N GLN A 31 16.16 17.20 30.19
CA GLN A 31 16.11 18.11 29.07
C GLN A 31 17.16 17.82 27.98
N GLN A 32 16.81 18.29 26.78
CA GLN A 32 17.67 18.80 25.71
C GLN A 32 19.19 18.76 25.99
N ASN A 33 19.93 18.03 25.15
CA ASN A 33 21.25 18.50 24.77
C ASN A 33 21.57 18.18 23.30
N THR A 34 22.08 19.23 22.67
CA THR A 34 22.51 19.41 21.29
C THR A 34 23.55 18.37 20.88
N PHE A 35 23.38 17.74 19.71
CA PHE A 35 24.50 17.09 19.01
C PHE A 35 25.06 18.06 17.98
N GLN A 36 26.07 18.82 18.41
CA GLN A 36 27.09 19.37 17.53
C GLN A 36 28.05 18.24 17.13
N THR A 37 28.44 18.28 15.86
CA THR A 37 29.55 17.60 15.18
C THR A 37 30.79 17.33 16.02
N ASN A 38 31.35 16.13 15.92
CA ASN A 38 32.74 15.90 15.47
C ASN A 38 33.08 14.42 15.27
N ASN A 39 33.96 14.18 14.28
CA ASN A 39 34.61 12.92 13.89
C ASN A 39 35.11 12.07 15.07
N THR A 40 35.02 10.74 14.96
CA THR A 40 36.15 9.79 14.80
C THR A 40 35.64 8.33 14.92
N GLN A 41 36.19 7.45 14.10
CA GLN A 41 35.89 6.03 13.91
C GLN A 41 35.86 5.20 15.20
N SER A 42 34.94 4.23 15.30
CA SER A 42 35.26 2.87 15.80
C SER A 42 34.09 1.88 15.61
N SER A 43 34.46 0.74 15.05
CA SER A 43 33.71 -0.49 14.84
C SER A 43 33.26 -1.19 16.13
N GLN A 44 32.01 -1.65 16.19
CA GLN A 44 31.60 -2.80 17.02
C GLN A 44 30.53 -3.59 16.22
N GLN A 45 30.96 -4.55 15.40
CA GLN A 45 31.15 -5.97 15.75
C GLN A 45 29.85 -6.71 16.08
N PHE A 46 29.51 -7.57 15.12
CA PHE A 46 28.61 -8.70 15.20
C PHE A 46 28.88 -9.55 16.45
N GLN A 47 27.85 -9.78 17.26
CA GLN A 47 27.72 -11.01 18.04
C GLN A 47 26.47 -11.74 17.57
N SER A 48 26.66 -12.60 16.57
CA SER A 48 25.69 -13.64 16.24
C SER A 48 25.99 -14.81 17.16
N ASN A 49 25.20 -14.93 18.24
CA ASN A 49 25.23 -16.10 19.08
C ASN A 49 24.40 -17.19 18.37
N ASN A 50 25.08 -18.24 17.91
CA ASN A 50 24.47 -19.41 17.29
C ASN A 50 23.77 -20.21 18.38
N GLN A 51 22.48 -19.96 18.57
CA GLN A 51 21.58 -20.93 19.20
C GLN A 51 20.34 -21.01 18.31
N GLY A 52 20.06 -22.22 17.83
CA GLY A 52 18.89 -22.54 17.02
C GLY A 52 17.62 -22.08 17.72
N GLN A 53 17.18 -20.88 17.38
CA GLN A 53 15.87 -20.36 17.74
C GLN A 53 15.05 -20.50 16.47
N THR A 54 14.13 -21.45 16.48
CA THR A 54 12.97 -21.43 15.58
C THR A 54 12.33 -20.06 15.75
N GLN A 55 12.68 -19.13 14.85
CA GLN A 55 12.13 -17.78 14.85
C GLN A 55 10.62 -17.96 14.83
N ASN A 56 9.94 -17.47 15.87
CA ASN A 56 8.50 -17.41 15.88
C ASN A 56 8.15 -16.31 14.86
N VAL A 57 8.14 -16.68 13.57
CA VAL A 57 8.03 -15.73 12.47
C VAL A 57 6.62 -15.15 12.51
N LYS A 58 6.43 -14.07 13.26
CA LYS A 58 5.11 -13.45 13.42
C LYS A 58 4.77 -12.71 12.13
N ASN A 59 3.67 -13.13 11.52
CA ASN A 59 3.04 -12.38 10.45
C ASN A 59 2.71 -10.97 10.95
N PHE A 60 2.93 -9.96 10.10
CA PHE A 60 2.66 -8.58 10.47
C PHE A 60 1.80 -7.88 9.42
N TYR A 61 0.90 -7.04 9.92
CA TYR A 61 0.00 -6.23 9.11
C TYR A 61 0.45 -4.78 9.14
N ILE A 62 0.49 -4.16 7.97
CA ILE A 62 0.80 -2.75 7.83
C ILE A 62 -0.44 -2.09 7.26
N LYS A 63 -1.08 -1.29 8.11
CA LYS A 63 -2.13 -0.39 7.67
C LYS A 63 -1.49 0.75 6.87
N ILE A 64 -1.86 0.88 5.60
CA ILE A 64 -1.36 1.92 4.71
C ILE A 64 -2.53 2.84 4.37
N GLU A 65 -2.58 4.00 5.00
CA GLU A 65 -3.59 5.01 4.69
C GLU A 65 -3.33 5.66 3.34
N GLY A 66 -4.38 5.92 2.55
CA GLY A 66 -4.23 6.52 1.23
C GLY A 66 -3.54 5.59 0.23
N PHE A 67 -3.74 4.28 0.38
CA PHE A 67 -3.24 3.26 -0.54
C PHE A 67 -4.24 2.98 -1.67
N LYS A 68 -3.74 2.80 -2.90
CA LYS A 68 -4.50 2.26 -4.03
C LYS A 68 -3.70 1.12 -4.65
N ASN A 69 -4.32 -0.05 -4.83
CA ASN A 69 -3.77 -1.07 -5.72
C ASN A 69 -3.91 -0.53 -7.15
N GLY A 70 -2.78 -0.44 -7.85
CA GLY A 70 -2.71 0.26 -9.12
C GLY A 70 -3.65 -0.32 -10.18
N LEU A 71 -4.22 0.58 -10.99
CA LEU A 71 -4.80 0.44 -12.33
C LEU A 71 -4.70 -0.95 -13.00
N LYS A 72 -5.29 -2.00 -12.42
CA LYS A 72 -5.42 -3.27 -13.13
C LYS A 72 -6.63 -3.18 -14.05
N SER A 73 -6.44 -3.59 -15.30
CA SER A 73 -7.49 -3.67 -16.35
C SER A 73 -8.84 -4.19 -15.83
N LYS A 74 -8.81 -5.21 -14.95
CA LYS A 74 -10.03 -5.75 -14.33
C LYS A 74 -10.81 -4.69 -13.53
N LEU A 75 -10.14 -3.81 -12.75
CA LEU A 75 -10.79 -2.80 -11.90
C LEU A 75 -11.41 -1.68 -12.75
N ASN A 76 -10.78 -1.37 -13.88
CA ASN A 76 -11.32 -0.41 -14.85
C ASN A 76 -12.66 -0.90 -15.42
N TRP A 77 -12.83 -2.21 -15.68
CA TRP A 77 -14.11 -2.75 -16.15
C TRP A 77 -15.23 -2.60 -15.10
N VAL A 78 -14.97 -2.94 -13.83
CA VAL A 78 -15.96 -2.77 -12.76
C VAL A 78 -16.31 -1.30 -12.56
N GLN A 79 -15.35 -0.40 -12.66
CA GLN A 79 -15.58 1.05 -12.57
C GLN A 79 -16.38 1.59 -13.77
N SER A 80 -16.07 1.11 -14.98
CA SER A 80 -16.84 1.40 -16.19
C SER A 80 -18.28 0.87 -16.10
N VAL A 81 -18.48 -0.34 -15.58
CA VAL A 81 -19.81 -0.93 -15.36
C VAL A 81 -20.56 -0.19 -14.27
N SER A 82 -19.91 0.18 -13.15
CA SER A 82 -20.55 0.95 -12.07
C SER A 82 -21.00 2.34 -12.53
N TRP A 83 -20.33 2.93 -13.52
CA TRP A 83 -20.75 4.18 -14.11
C TRP A 83 -21.81 3.98 -15.17
N ALA A 84 -21.63 3.04 -16.10
CA ALA A 84 -22.54 2.78 -17.22
C ALA A 84 -23.88 2.16 -16.78
N ALA A 85 -23.89 1.31 -15.75
CA ALA A 85 -25.09 0.62 -15.30
C ALA A 85 -26.21 1.59 -14.87
N PRO A 86 -25.95 2.65 -14.08
CA PRO A 86 -26.92 3.71 -13.83
C PRO A 86 -27.49 4.34 -15.11
N TRP A 87 -26.66 4.63 -16.12
CA TRP A 87 -27.14 5.24 -17.38
C TRP A 87 -27.99 4.27 -18.21
N VAL A 88 -27.57 3.01 -18.30
CA VAL A 88 -28.31 1.96 -19.02
C VAL A 88 -29.65 1.66 -18.34
N LEU A 89 -29.68 1.67 -17.00
CA LEU A 89 -30.91 1.49 -16.23
C LEU A 89 -31.79 2.75 -16.22
N CYS A 90 -31.22 3.94 -16.42
CA CYS A 90 -31.99 5.19 -16.53
C CYS A 90 -32.83 5.22 -17.81
N TRP A 91 -32.33 4.66 -18.93
CA TRP A 91 -33.01 4.66 -20.23
C TRP A 91 -34.43 4.06 -20.20
N PRO A 92 -34.70 2.89 -19.61
CA PRO A 92 -36.07 2.39 -19.48
C PRO A 92 -36.90 3.17 -18.44
N VAL A 93 -36.29 3.65 -17.36
CA VAL A 93 -36.98 4.36 -16.28
C VAL A 93 -37.49 5.74 -16.73
N SER A 94 -36.72 6.46 -17.55
CA SER A 94 -37.15 7.75 -18.11
C SER A 94 -38.34 7.63 -19.07
N ASN A 95 -38.64 6.43 -19.58
CA ASN A 95 -39.81 6.15 -20.41
C ASN A 95 -41.03 5.68 -19.60
N MET A 96 -40.88 5.41 -18.30
CA MET A 96 -41.95 4.91 -17.41
C MET A 96 -42.44 5.94 -16.38
N THR A 97 -41.66 7.00 -16.08
CA THR A 97 -41.99 7.95 -15.00
C THR A 97 -41.58 9.39 -15.33
N ASP A 98 -42.49 10.36 -15.14
CA ASP A 98 -42.27 11.82 -15.35
C ASP A 98 -41.42 12.50 -14.25
N SER A 99 -40.88 11.75 -13.30
CA SER A 99 -40.19 12.31 -12.15
C SER A 99 -38.70 12.58 -12.42
N ASP A 100 -38.37 13.80 -12.81
CA ASP A 100 -36.98 14.30 -12.95
C ASP A 100 -36.11 14.06 -11.70
N LEU A 101 -36.75 13.97 -10.53
CA LEU A 101 -36.10 13.77 -9.23
C LEU A 101 -35.50 12.36 -9.08
N LEU A 102 -36.14 11.32 -9.63
CA LEU A 102 -35.62 9.94 -9.61
C LEU A 102 -34.41 9.78 -10.54
N ILE A 103 -34.45 10.44 -11.69
CA ILE A 103 -33.33 10.49 -12.64
C ILE A 103 -32.13 11.17 -11.97
N GLY A 104 -32.33 12.35 -11.36
CA GLY A 104 -31.27 13.04 -10.61
C GLY A 104 -30.67 12.18 -9.48
N PHE A 105 -31.49 11.41 -8.76
CA PHE A 105 -31.02 10.52 -7.69
C PHE A 105 -30.15 9.35 -8.22
N LEU A 106 -30.53 8.72 -9.34
CA LEU A 106 -29.74 7.64 -9.95
C LEU A 106 -28.37 8.13 -10.45
N PHE A 107 -28.30 9.35 -10.98
CA PHE A 107 -27.04 9.99 -11.36
C PHE A 107 -26.13 10.21 -10.15
N ILE A 108 -26.68 10.73 -9.06
CA ILE A 108 -25.94 10.96 -7.82
C ILE A 108 -25.43 9.63 -7.26
N LEU A 109 -26.23 8.56 -7.28
CA LEU A 109 -25.80 7.23 -6.86
C LEU A 109 -24.66 6.67 -7.73
N GLY A 110 -24.68 6.89 -9.04
CA GLY A 110 -23.59 6.49 -9.94
C GLY A 110 -22.24 7.14 -9.63
N ILE A 111 -22.25 8.34 -9.03
CA ILE A 111 -21.05 9.06 -8.60
C ILE A 111 -20.65 8.69 -7.17
N ILE A 112 -21.63 8.60 -6.26
CA ILE A 112 -21.38 8.38 -4.82
C ILE A 112 -20.98 6.93 -4.53
N ALA A 113 -21.61 5.95 -5.18
CA ALA A 113 -21.32 4.53 -4.95
C ALA A 113 -19.82 4.16 -5.12
N PRO A 114 -19.12 4.53 -6.20
CA PRO A 114 -17.69 4.23 -6.34
C PRO A 114 -16.81 4.95 -5.31
N ILE A 115 -17.20 6.16 -4.88
CA ILE A 115 -16.51 6.89 -3.80
C ILE A 115 -16.66 6.15 -2.48
N ILE A 116 -17.86 5.72 -2.13
CA ILE A 116 -18.15 4.96 -0.91
C ILE A 116 -17.36 3.64 -0.89
N ILE A 117 -17.36 2.87 -1.98
CA ILE A 117 -16.60 1.62 -2.09
C ILE A 117 -15.10 1.86 -1.86
N THR A 118 -14.59 3.01 -2.32
CA THR A 118 -13.17 3.36 -2.17
C THR A 118 -12.79 3.77 -0.74
N ILE A 119 -13.71 4.41 -0.02
CA ILE A 119 -13.49 4.88 1.36
C ILE A 119 -13.69 3.74 2.36
N LEU A 120 -14.68 2.86 2.14
CA LEU A 120 -15.04 1.79 3.07
C LEU A 120 -14.15 0.55 2.99
N ASN A 121 -13.36 0.39 1.93
CA ASN A 121 -12.46 -0.75 1.83
C ASN A 121 -11.21 -0.53 2.69
N PRO A 122 -10.93 -1.42 3.67
CA PRO A 122 -9.71 -1.34 4.46
C PRO A 122 -8.49 -1.53 3.56
N LYS A 123 -7.51 -0.65 3.77
CA LYS A 123 -6.34 -0.47 2.94
C LYS A 123 -5.10 -0.85 3.72
N GLY A 124 -4.38 -1.85 3.24
CA GLY A 124 -3.19 -2.34 3.93
C GLY A 124 -2.54 -3.51 3.21
N ILE A 125 -1.34 -3.83 3.67
CA ILE A 125 -0.54 -4.92 3.15
C ILE A 125 -0.25 -5.87 4.31
N PHE A 126 -0.60 -7.13 4.09
CA PHE A 126 -0.33 -8.21 5.02
C PHE A 126 0.82 -9.03 4.47
N ILE A 127 1.91 -9.12 5.23
CA ILE A 127 3.04 -9.98 4.88
C ILE A 127 2.91 -11.24 5.73
N ASP A 128 2.55 -12.34 5.07
CA ASP A 128 2.50 -13.67 5.66
C ASP A 128 3.85 -14.34 5.44
N LEU A 129 4.69 -14.30 6.47
CA LEU A 129 6.03 -14.87 6.40
C LEU A 129 6.01 -16.39 6.52
N VAL A 130 4.99 -16.94 7.21
CA VAL A 130 4.82 -18.39 7.38
C VAL A 130 4.46 -19.03 6.04
N ASN A 131 3.47 -18.45 5.34
CA ASN A 131 3.04 -18.95 4.04
C ASN A 131 3.88 -18.41 2.88
N GLY A 132 4.78 -17.46 3.13
CA GLY A 132 5.63 -16.87 2.10
C GLY A 132 4.85 -16.02 1.09
N VAL A 133 3.78 -15.35 1.52
CA VAL A 133 2.90 -14.56 0.64
C VAL A 133 2.69 -13.13 1.12
N ILE A 134 2.57 -12.20 0.17
CA ILE A 134 2.13 -10.82 0.42
C ILE A 134 0.70 -10.69 -0.08
N ILE A 135 -0.19 -10.25 0.81
CA ILE A 135 -1.62 -10.08 0.53
C ILE A 135 -1.97 -8.60 0.67
N SER A 136 -2.38 -7.97 -0.43
CA SER A 136 -2.95 -6.62 -0.38
C SER A 136 -4.42 -6.67 0.02
N ASN A 137 -4.87 -5.70 0.81
CA ASN A 137 -6.26 -5.55 1.26
C ASN A 137 -6.83 -6.84 1.87
N LYS A 138 -6.06 -7.55 2.70
CA LYS A 138 -6.49 -8.82 3.31
C LYS A 138 -7.86 -8.73 4.00
N GLU A 139 -8.16 -7.58 4.59
CA GLU A 139 -9.42 -7.27 5.28
C GLU A 139 -10.56 -6.84 4.35
N ALA A 140 -10.34 -6.74 3.03
CA ALA A 140 -11.39 -6.36 2.09
C ALA A 140 -12.54 -7.38 2.11
N LYS A 141 -13.77 -6.87 2.05
CA LYS A 141 -14.99 -7.70 2.02
C LYS A 141 -15.08 -8.55 0.76
N PHE A 142 -14.64 -8.01 -0.37
CA PHE A 142 -14.66 -8.71 -1.66
C PHE A 142 -13.28 -9.26 -1.99
N ASN A 143 -13.22 -10.57 -2.29
CA ASN A 143 -11.98 -11.23 -2.72
C ASN A 143 -11.36 -10.60 -3.97
N TYR A 144 -12.18 -9.95 -4.79
CA TYR A 144 -11.74 -9.24 -5.96
C TYR A 144 -10.69 -8.13 -5.69
N PHE A 145 -10.71 -7.51 -4.50
CA PHE A 145 -9.73 -6.49 -4.10
C PHE A 145 -8.48 -7.07 -3.43
N LYS A 146 -8.47 -8.38 -3.18
CA LYS A 146 -7.35 -9.09 -2.56
C LYS A 146 -6.42 -9.54 -3.66
N GLU A 147 -5.17 -9.16 -3.55
CA GLU A 147 -4.12 -9.61 -4.45
C GLU A 147 -3.09 -10.33 -3.61
N THR A 148 -2.81 -11.58 -3.97
CA THR A 148 -1.84 -12.42 -3.26
C THR A 148 -0.66 -12.66 -4.19
N VAL A 149 0.54 -12.39 -3.70
CA VAL A 149 1.79 -12.58 -4.42
C VAL A 149 2.71 -13.48 -3.59
N ASN A 150 3.24 -14.52 -4.20
CA ASN A 150 4.25 -15.36 -3.56
C ASN A 150 5.58 -14.60 -3.49
N ILE A 151 6.16 -14.54 -2.30
CA ILE A 151 7.43 -13.83 -2.05
C ILE A 151 8.56 -14.45 -2.89
N SER A 152 8.51 -15.76 -3.14
CA SER A 152 9.46 -16.49 -4.00
C SER A 152 9.62 -15.88 -5.40
N ASN A 153 8.54 -15.32 -5.94
CA ASN A 153 8.51 -14.81 -7.31
C ASN A 153 9.02 -13.37 -7.38
N ILE A 154 9.31 -12.73 -6.26
CA ILE A 154 9.80 -11.35 -6.27
C ILE A 154 11.30 -11.38 -6.50
N LYS A 155 11.77 -10.65 -7.51
CA LYS A 155 13.20 -10.42 -7.80
C LYS A 155 13.61 -8.97 -7.65
N GLU A 156 12.71 -8.05 -7.94
CA GLU A 156 12.98 -6.62 -7.82
C GLU A 156 11.82 -5.89 -7.14
N VAL A 157 12.16 -4.94 -6.29
CA VAL A 157 11.23 -3.95 -5.73
C VAL A 157 11.59 -2.60 -6.33
N LYS A 158 10.75 -2.11 -7.24
CA LYS A 158 10.95 -0.83 -7.92
C LYS A 158 10.12 0.26 -7.23
N ILE A 159 10.79 1.35 -6.86
CA ILE A 159 10.18 2.49 -6.18
C ILE A 159 10.23 3.69 -7.13
N GLU A 160 9.07 4.21 -7.49
CA GLU A 160 8.93 5.28 -8.49
C GLU A 160 8.13 6.45 -7.91
N LYS A 161 8.48 7.69 -8.27
CA LYS A 161 7.76 8.89 -7.83
C LYS A 161 6.92 9.46 -8.95
N TYR A 162 5.67 9.77 -8.67
CA TYR A 162 4.74 10.36 -9.63
C TYR A 162 4.26 11.73 -9.17
N LYS A 163 4.13 12.65 -10.13
CA LYS A 163 3.46 13.94 -9.97
C LYS A 163 2.60 14.20 -11.20
N ILE A 164 1.35 13.76 -11.12
CA ILE A 164 0.43 13.81 -12.26
C ILE A 164 -0.44 15.06 -12.15
N GLY A 165 -0.38 15.87 -13.20
CA GLY A 165 -1.23 17.05 -13.36
C GLY A 165 -2.62 16.69 -13.88
N TRP A 166 -3.60 17.54 -13.60
CA TRP A 166 -5.00 17.40 -14.02
C TRP A 166 -5.17 17.14 -15.53
N LEU A 167 -4.34 17.79 -16.36
CA LEU A 167 -4.42 17.76 -17.83
C LEU A 167 -3.86 16.48 -18.49
N HIS A 168 -3.16 15.64 -17.73
CA HIS A 168 -2.45 14.47 -18.27
C HIS A 168 -3.25 13.17 -18.16
N VAL A 169 -4.54 13.25 -17.87
CA VAL A 169 -5.36 12.08 -17.55
C VAL A 169 -6.54 11.98 -18.51
N SER A 170 -6.51 10.97 -19.38
CA SER A 170 -7.52 10.78 -20.43
C SER A 170 -8.81 10.12 -19.95
N ASN A 171 -8.80 9.46 -18.79
CA ASN A 171 -9.95 8.76 -18.23
C ASN A 171 -10.39 9.42 -16.91
N PRO A 172 -11.67 9.77 -16.72
CA PRO A 172 -12.20 10.35 -15.48
C PRO A 172 -11.94 9.49 -14.22
N PHE A 173 -11.75 8.17 -14.36
CA PHE A 173 -11.38 7.32 -13.24
C PHE A 173 -9.90 7.43 -12.88
N ASP A 174 -9.02 7.40 -13.87
CA ASP A 174 -7.59 7.67 -13.65
C ASP A 174 -7.39 9.05 -13.02
N PHE A 175 -8.27 9.99 -13.35
CA PHE A 175 -8.27 11.33 -12.79
C PHE A 175 -8.55 11.29 -11.28
N LEU A 176 -9.59 10.57 -10.86
CA LEU A 176 -9.94 10.38 -9.44
C LEU A 176 -8.87 9.55 -8.71
N PHE A 177 -8.24 8.63 -9.43
CA PHE A 177 -7.37 7.61 -8.85
C PHE A 177 -5.89 7.86 -8.96
N ALA A 178 -5.43 8.84 -9.74
CA ALA A 178 -4.01 9.04 -10.00
C ALA A 178 -3.59 10.50 -10.19
N THR A 179 -4.44 11.49 -9.91
CA THR A 179 -3.98 12.90 -9.83
C THR A 179 -3.21 13.15 -8.53
N GLY A 180 -2.24 14.07 -8.59
CA GLY A 180 -1.44 14.48 -7.44
C GLY A 180 -0.06 13.81 -7.36
N GLN A 181 0.55 13.90 -6.18
CA GLN A 181 1.86 13.30 -5.88
C GLN A 181 1.70 12.00 -5.12
N PHE A 182 2.34 10.94 -5.58
CA PHE A 182 2.34 9.64 -4.91
C PHE A 182 3.60 8.84 -5.26
N ASP A 183 3.94 7.91 -4.37
CA ASP A 183 4.97 6.91 -4.59
C ASP A 183 4.32 5.62 -5.08
N ASN A 184 4.89 5.00 -6.12
CA ASN A 184 4.48 3.70 -6.62
C ASN A 184 5.56 2.67 -6.31
N ILE A 185 5.20 1.63 -5.57
CA ILE A 185 6.09 0.53 -5.20
C ILE A 185 5.60 -0.70 -5.95
N SER A 186 6.42 -1.19 -6.88
CA SER A 186 6.10 -2.36 -7.71
C SER A 186 6.99 -3.54 -7.34
N LEU A 187 6.35 -4.69 -7.09
CA LEU A 187 7.01 -5.98 -6.95
C LEU A 187 7.09 -6.61 -8.33
N ILE A 188 8.31 -6.97 -8.76
CA ILE A 188 8.61 -7.40 -10.12
C ILE A 188 9.22 -8.81 -10.08
N ASP A 189 8.79 -9.66 -11.02
CA ASP A 189 9.30 -11.02 -11.22
C ASP A 189 10.60 -11.05 -12.04
N ASP A 190 11.20 -12.23 -12.17
CA ASP A 190 12.39 -12.51 -12.98
C ASP A 190 12.24 -12.09 -14.46
N LYS A 191 11.03 -12.14 -15.00
CA LYS A 191 10.68 -11.73 -16.37
C LYS A 191 10.54 -10.22 -16.54
N GLY A 192 10.57 -9.45 -15.46
CA GLY A 192 10.27 -8.02 -15.46
C GLY A 192 8.77 -7.70 -15.33
N ASP A 193 7.92 -8.69 -15.08
CA ASP A 193 6.47 -8.49 -14.95
C ASP A 193 6.11 -7.96 -13.56
N LYS A 194 5.23 -6.95 -13.50
CA LYS A 194 4.73 -6.38 -12.24
C LYS A 194 3.69 -7.30 -11.60
N LEU A 195 4.09 -8.00 -10.53
CA LEU A 195 3.24 -8.87 -9.73
C LEU A 195 2.23 -8.07 -8.89
N LEU A 196 2.70 -6.98 -8.28
CA LEU A 196 1.89 -6.10 -7.44
C LEU A 196 2.42 -4.67 -7.53
N SER A 197 1.54 -3.72 -7.87
CA SER A 197 1.86 -2.29 -7.84
C SER A 197 1.00 -1.57 -6.82
N THR A 198 1.69 -0.89 -5.92
CA THR A 198 1.16 -0.25 -4.72
C THR A 198 1.36 1.25 -4.83
N GLN A 199 0.28 2.01 -4.93
CA GLN A 199 0.31 3.47 -4.97
C GLN A 199 0.04 4.03 -3.57
N ILE A 200 0.93 4.89 -3.09
CA ILE A 200 0.90 5.45 -1.74
C ILE A 200 1.03 6.97 -1.81
N TYR A 201 0.02 7.67 -1.30
CA TYR A 201 -0.04 9.14 -1.32
C TYR A 201 0.64 9.80 -0.12
N LYS A 202 0.84 9.06 0.97
CA LYS A 202 1.48 9.57 2.18
C LYS A 202 2.94 9.09 2.23
N PRO A 203 3.94 9.99 2.25
CA PRO A 203 5.36 9.60 2.18
C PRO A 203 5.80 8.75 3.39
N ASN A 204 5.27 9.03 4.58
CA ASN A 204 5.56 8.22 5.77
C ASN A 204 5.13 6.76 5.58
N ASN A 205 3.99 6.54 4.92
CA ASN A 205 3.47 5.20 4.68
C ASN A 205 4.30 4.46 3.64
N ALA A 206 4.83 5.17 2.63
CA ALA A 206 5.74 4.59 1.64
C ALA A 206 7.03 4.11 2.30
N LYS A 207 7.61 4.93 3.18
CA LYS A 207 8.78 4.54 3.99
C LYS A 207 8.47 3.31 4.85
N SER A 208 7.37 3.31 5.60
CA SER A 208 6.96 2.18 6.42
C SER A 208 6.79 0.89 5.62
N TYR A 209 6.26 0.97 4.40
CA TYR A 209 6.12 -0.19 3.53
C TYR A 209 7.47 -0.70 3.00
N ILE A 210 8.37 0.19 2.58
CA ILE A 210 9.72 -0.18 2.13
C ILE A 210 10.52 -0.83 3.27
N ASP A 211 10.48 -0.25 4.46
CA ASP A 211 11.20 -0.77 5.63
C ASP A 211 10.68 -2.17 6.00
N ALA A 212 9.38 -2.39 5.88
CA ALA A 212 8.78 -3.70 6.07
C ALA A 212 9.19 -4.74 5.04
N LEU A 213 9.26 -4.37 3.75
CA LEU A 213 9.78 -5.25 2.71
C LEU A 213 11.25 -5.62 2.97
N LYS A 214 12.06 -4.66 3.42
CA LYS A 214 13.46 -4.91 3.81
C LYS A 214 13.55 -5.87 5.00
N ASN A 215 12.76 -5.65 6.04
CA ASN A 215 12.70 -6.53 7.21
C ASN A 215 12.26 -7.94 6.82
N MET A 216 11.25 -8.07 5.94
CA MET A 216 10.84 -9.35 5.37
C MET A 216 12.01 -10.05 4.65
N CYS A 217 12.75 -9.33 3.81
CA CYS A 217 13.91 -9.89 3.11
C CYS A 217 15.00 -10.37 4.08
N GLN A 218 15.26 -9.62 5.15
CA GLN A 218 16.21 -10.00 6.20
C GLN A 218 15.76 -11.26 6.94
N ILE A 219 14.49 -11.34 7.36
CA ILE A 219 13.94 -12.50 8.07
C ILE A 219 13.97 -13.76 7.21
N LEU A 220 13.66 -13.63 5.92
CA LEU A 220 13.63 -14.75 4.96
C LEU A 220 15.01 -15.03 4.32
N ASN A 221 16.06 -14.29 4.70
CA ASN A 221 17.40 -14.36 4.12
C ASN A 221 17.42 -14.23 2.57
N ARG A 222 16.54 -13.37 2.03
CA ARG A 222 16.40 -13.09 0.59
C ARG A 222 17.29 -11.93 0.16
N SER A 223 18.59 -12.19 0.01
CA SER A 223 19.54 -11.21 -0.53
C SER A 223 19.50 -11.08 -2.06
N ASP A 224 18.72 -11.94 -2.73
CA ASP A 224 18.51 -11.92 -4.18
C ASP A 224 17.50 -10.86 -4.65
N ILE A 225 16.74 -10.24 -3.73
CA ILE A 225 15.78 -9.19 -4.06
C ILE A 225 16.51 -7.84 -4.12
N THR A 226 16.47 -7.21 -5.29
CA THR A 226 17.08 -5.88 -5.51
C THR A 226 16.05 -4.77 -5.29
N PHE A 227 16.43 -3.71 -4.57
CA PHE A 227 15.59 -2.51 -4.41
C PHE A 227 16.10 -1.40 -5.31
N THR A 228 15.30 -1.05 -6.32
CA THR A 228 15.64 0.00 -7.30
C THR A 228 14.83 1.25 -7.00
N VAL A 229 15.52 2.36 -6.74
CA VAL A 229 14.88 3.67 -6.55
C VAL A 229 15.03 4.48 -7.83
N ASP A 230 13.90 4.75 -8.49
CA ASP A 230 13.84 5.67 -9.61
C ASP A 230 13.77 7.11 -9.07
N ASN A 231 14.82 7.88 -9.32
CA ASN A 231 14.93 9.25 -8.85
C ASN A 231 14.15 10.24 -9.73
N GLU A 232 13.65 9.80 -10.88
CA GLU A 232 12.88 10.66 -11.78
C GLU A 232 11.43 10.80 -11.32
N ILE A 233 10.92 12.03 -11.41
CA ILE A 233 9.51 12.33 -11.14
C ILE A 233 8.71 12.14 -12.43
N LYS A 234 7.93 11.06 -12.48
CA LYS A 234 7.09 10.72 -13.62
C LYS A 234 5.82 11.58 -13.64
N LYS A 235 5.52 12.14 -14.81
CA LYS A 235 4.35 13.03 -15.01
C LYS A 235 3.23 12.39 -15.84
N ASP A 236 3.47 11.21 -16.39
CA ASP A 236 2.53 10.47 -17.24
C ASP A 236 2.23 9.08 -16.64
N LEU A 237 1.00 8.62 -16.84
CA LEU A 237 0.47 7.33 -16.42
C LEU A 237 0.91 6.16 -17.31
N LYS A 238 1.45 6.42 -18.50
CA LYS A 238 1.88 5.37 -19.45
C LYS A 238 2.83 4.36 -18.79
N TYR A 239 3.78 4.83 -18.00
CA TYR A 239 4.74 4.00 -17.27
C TYR A 239 4.11 3.06 -16.21
N LEU A 240 2.88 3.36 -15.76
CA LEU A 240 2.10 2.48 -14.88
C LEU A 240 1.29 1.44 -15.67
N LYS A 241 0.94 1.73 -16.94
CA LYS A 241 0.02 0.94 -17.76
C LYS A 241 0.72 0.01 -18.76
N GLU A 242 1.97 0.26 -19.13
CA GLU A 242 2.61 -0.37 -20.30
C GLU A 242 2.94 -1.87 -20.18
N ASP A 243 2.98 -2.46 -18.98
CA ASP A 243 3.52 -3.83 -18.84
C ASP A 243 2.51 -4.96 -19.13
N LYS A 244 1.27 -4.65 -19.54
CA LYS A 244 0.26 -5.67 -19.87
C LYS A 244 0.19 -6.07 -21.34
N LYS A 245 0.93 -5.43 -22.24
CA LYS A 245 0.82 -5.68 -23.69
C LYS A 245 1.33 -7.05 -24.16
N LYS A 246 1.88 -7.91 -23.29
CA LYS A 246 2.42 -9.22 -23.70
C LYS A 246 1.46 -10.41 -23.56
N GLU A 247 0.26 -10.27 -22.99
CA GLU A 247 -0.66 -11.41 -22.80
C GLU A 247 -1.95 -11.40 -23.67
N GLU A 248 -2.15 -10.44 -24.57
CA GLU A 248 -3.35 -10.40 -25.44
C GLU A 248 -3.12 -10.85 -26.89
N ASN A 249 -2.01 -11.52 -27.18
CA ASN A 249 -1.80 -12.21 -28.47
C ASN A 249 -1.48 -13.69 -28.23
N SER A 250 -2.48 -14.49 -27.86
CA SER A 250 -2.52 -15.93 -28.13
C SER A 250 -3.95 -16.41 -28.34
#